data_AF-A0A6G6BUK5-F1
#
_entry.id   AF-A0A6G6BUK5-F1
#
_cell.length_a   1.000
_cell.length_b   1.000
_cell.length_c   1.000
_cell.angle_alpha   90.00
_cell.angle_beta   90.00
_cell.angle_gamma   90.00
#
_symmetry.space_group_name_H-M   'P 1'
#
loop_
_entity.id
_entity.type
_entity.pdbx_description
1 polymer ?
#
loop_
_entity_poly.entity_id
_entity_poly.type
_entity_poly.pdbx_seq_one_letter_code
_entity_poly.pdbx_strand_id
1 'polypeptide(L)'
;MSVKIRLKRIGKKHKPIYHIVVADSRSPRDGKFIEKLGTYNPHTDPPSTVLKMENAVSWLMKGAQPTNTVRSIFSQNGVLLKKHLLEGVKKGVLTDEECHKRFHGW
;
A
#
# COMPACT_ATOMS: atom_id res chain seq x y z
N MET A 1 -2.37 -19.79 4.42
CA MET A 1 -3.14 -18.62 4.89
C MET A 1 -2.29 -17.40 4.60
N SER A 2 -2.71 -16.47 3.74
CA SER A 2 -1.87 -15.30 3.41
C SER A 2 -2.70 -14.02 3.42
N VAL A 3 -2.16 -12.99 4.08
CA VAL A 3 -2.74 -11.66 4.11
C VAL A 3 -2.33 -10.93 2.83
N LYS A 4 -3.31 -10.42 2.09
CA LYS A 4 -3.10 -9.66 0.86
C LYS A 4 -3.55 -8.22 1.02
N ILE A 5 -2.81 -7.32 0.39
CA ILE A 5 -3.25 -5.94 0.20
C ILE A 5 -3.88 -5.86 -1.19
N ARG A 6 -5.18 -5.58 -1.22
CA ARG A 6 -6.01 -5.67 -2.44
C ARG A 6 -6.97 -4.49 -2.56
N LEU A 7 -7.52 -4.32 -3.76
CA LEU A 7 -8.54 -3.33 -4.05
C LEU A 7 -9.93 -3.91 -3.78
N LYS A 8 -10.68 -3.27 -2.89
CA LYS A 8 -12.12 -3.48 -2.70
C LYS A 8 -12.87 -2.46 -3.55
N ARG A 9 -13.77 -2.92 -4.42
CA ARG A 9 -14.54 -2.04 -5.29
C ARG A 9 -15.67 -1.39 -4.50
N ILE A 10 -15.81 -0.09 -4.66
CA ILE A 10 -16.94 0.72 -4.20
C ILE A 10 -17.39 1.64 -5.34
N GLY A 11 -18.39 2.49 -5.07
CA GLY A 11 -18.89 3.46 -6.04
C GLY A 11 -20.04 2.91 -6.89
N LYS A 12 -20.33 3.64 -7.97
CA LYS A 12 -21.51 3.41 -8.81
C LYS A 12 -21.14 2.59 -10.06
N LYS A 13 -22.16 2.11 -10.77
CA LYS A 13 -22.00 1.58 -12.13
C LYS A 13 -21.30 2.64 -13.00
N HIS A 14 -20.33 2.23 -13.82
CA HIS A 14 -19.49 3.10 -14.67
C HIS A 14 -18.61 4.14 -13.95
N LYS A 15 -18.62 4.21 -12.61
CA LYS A 15 -17.72 5.07 -11.82
C LYS A 15 -17.17 4.31 -10.60
N PRO A 16 -16.35 3.25 -10.80
CA PRO A 16 -15.75 2.53 -9.70
C PRO A 16 -14.71 3.36 -8.94
N ILE A 17 -14.83 3.37 -7.62
CA ILE A 17 -13.79 3.86 -6.71
C ILE A 17 -13.26 2.63 -5.97
N TYR A 18 -12.01 2.65 -5.52
CA TYR A 18 -11.41 1.50 -4.86
C TYR A 18 -10.92 1.86 -3.47
N HIS A 19 -11.19 1.01 -2.49
CA HIS A 19 -10.51 1.04 -1.20
C HIS A 19 -9.30 0.13 -1.25
N ILE A 20 -8.13 0.63 -0.83
CA ILE A 20 -6.94 -0.19 -0.61
C ILE A 20 -7.08 -0.80 0.78
N VAL A 21 -7.29 -2.12 0.84
CA VAL A 21 -7.59 -2.84 2.09
C VAL A 21 -6.62 -4.00 2.31
N VAL A 22 -6.37 -4.29 3.58
CA VAL A 22 -5.69 -5.51 4.03
C VAL A 22 -6.75 -6.54 4.37
N ALA A 23 -6.69 -7.71 3.74
CA ALA A 23 -7.63 -8.80 3.99
C ALA A 23 -6.96 -10.16 3.83
N ASP A 24 -7.56 -11.20 4.39
CA ASP A 24 -7.15 -12.56 4.07
C ASP A 24 -7.43 -12.86 2.59
N SER A 25 -6.51 -13.55 1.93
CA SER A 25 -6.64 -14.06 0.57
C SER A 25 -7.96 -14.78 0.27
N ARG A 26 -8.53 -15.51 1.23
CA ARG A 26 -9.75 -16.34 1.08
C ARG A 26 -11.03 -15.52 1.23
N SER A 27 -10.97 -14.34 1.83
CA SER A 27 -12.16 -13.52 2.04
C SER A 27 -12.71 -13.01 0.69
N PRO A 28 -14.04 -12.91 0.50
CA PRO A 28 -14.60 -12.38 -0.74
C PRO A 28 -14.18 -10.92 -0.97
N ARG A 29 -14.15 -10.47 -2.23
CA ARG A 29 -13.66 -9.12 -2.61
C ARG A 29 -14.27 -8.00 -1.75
N ASP A 30 -15.59 -8.03 -1.60
CA ASP A 30 -16.35 -6.99 -0.93
C ASP A 30 -16.68 -7.33 0.54
N GLY A 31 -16.11 -8.42 1.07
CA GLY A 31 -16.35 -8.89 2.43
C GLY A 31 -15.63 -8.12 3.52
N LYS A 32 -15.48 -8.80 4.67
CA LYS A 32 -14.73 -8.33 5.83
C LYS A 32 -13.26 -8.16 5.48
N PHE A 33 -12.69 -7.06 5.93
CA PHE A 33 -11.25 -6.75 5.83
C PHE A 33 -10.72 -6.40 7.22
N ILE A 34 -9.40 -6.46 7.39
CA ILE A 34 -8.71 -6.20 8.66
C ILE A 34 -8.56 -4.69 8.86
N GLU A 35 -7.97 -4.01 7.87
CA GLU A 35 -7.70 -2.58 7.93
C GLU A 35 -7.86 -1.91 6.55
N LYS A 36 -8.30 -0.65 6.54
CA LYS A 36 -8.32 0.21 5.35
C LYS A 36 -7.06 1.09 5.35
N LEU A 37 -6.20 0.90 4.35
CA LEU A 37 -4.96 1.68 4.19
C LEU A 37 -5.21 2.99 3.43
N GLY A 38 -6.19 3.00 2.53
CA GLY A 38 -6.41 4.15 1.68
C GLY A 38 -7.55 4.00 0.69
N THR A 39 -7.61 4.94 -0.24
CA THR A 39 -8.56 4.99 -1.36
C THR A 39 -7.85 5.36 -2.64
N TYR A 40 -8.28 4.75 -3.74
CA TYR A 40 -7.79 4.99 -5.09
C TYR A 40 -8.96 5.33 -6.01
N ASN A 41 -8.87 6.47 -6.69
CA ASN A 41 -9.86 6.90 -7.66
C ASN A 41 -9.22 7.03 -9.05
N PRO A 42 -9.52 6.12 -10.00
CA PRO A 42 -8.98 6.19 -11.35
C PRO A 42 -9.71 7.20 -12.27
N HIS A 43 -10.79 7.84 -11.81
CA HIS A 43 -11.60 8.76 -12.65
C HIS A 43 -11.14 10.21 -12.60
N THR A 44 -10.13 10.52 -11.78
CA THR A 44 -9.49 11.83 -11.80
C THR A 44 -8.26 11.75 -12.67
N ASP A 45 -7.94 12.86 -13.34
CA ASP A 45 -6.68 13.03 -14.07
C ASP A 45 -5.85 14.12 -13.38
N PRO A 46 -4.75 13.79 -12.68
CA PRO A 46 -4.19 12.45 -12.47
C PRO A 46 -4.99 11.59 -11.46
N PRO A 47 -4.79 10.25 -11.42
CA PRO A 47 -5.49 9.36 -10.49
C PRO A 47 -5.24 9.73 -9.03
N SER A 48 -6.31 10.02 -8.28
CA SER A 48 -6.17 10.45 -6.90
C SER A 48 -5.97 9.24 -6.00
N THR A 49 -4.92 9.29 -5.19
CA THR A 49 -4.62 8.27 -4.18
C THR A 49 -4.46 8.93 -2.83
N VAL A 50 -5.28 8.51 -1.87
CA VAL A 50 -5.16 8.89 -0.47
C VAL A 50 -4.71 7.67 0.29
N LEU A 51 -3.48 7.68 0.82
CA LEU A 51 -2.87 6.51 1.45
C LEU A 51 -2.24 6.85 2.80
N LYS A 52 -2.51 6.02 3.80
CA LYS A 52 -1.79 6.01 5.08
C LYS A 52 -0.48 5.25 4.90
N MET A 53 0.58 5.98 4.57
CA MET A 53 1.85 5.39 4.17
C MET A 53 2.50 4.54 5.26
N GLU A 54 2.52 5.00 6.50
CA GLU A 54 3.14 4.27 7.63
C GLU A 54 2.48 2.91 7.88
N ASN A 55 1.14 2.88 7.84
CA ASN A 55 0.37 1.64 7.99
C ASN A 55 0.62 0.70 6.81
N ALA A 56 0.68 1.22 5.58
CA ALA A 56 0.97 0.40 4.41
C ALA A 56 2.35 -0.26 4.50
N VAL A 57 3.37 0.51 4.90
CA VAL A 57 4.74 0.00 5.10
C VAL A 57 4.77 -1.04 6.23
N SER A 58 4.11 -0.79 7.36
CA SER A 58 4.11 -1.75 8.48
C SER A 58 3.49 -3.09 8.09
N TRP A 59 2.41 -3.09 7.29
CA TRP A 59 1.82 -4.33 6.77
C TRP A 59 2.72 -5.04 5.77
N LEU A 60 3.43 -4.31 4.90
CA LEU A 60 4.43 -4.90 4.01
C LEU A 60 5.59 -5.53 4.78
N MET A 61 6.04 -4.90 5.87
CA MET A 61 7.09 -5.44 6.75
C MET A 61 6.64 -6.68 7.52
N LYS A 62 5.34 -6.79 7.85
CA LYS A 62 4.72 -8.00 8.43
C LYS A 62 4.54 -9.14 7.42
N GLY A 63 4.87 -8.92 6.14
CA GLY A 63 4.80 -9.94 5.09
C GLY A 63 3.50 -9.95 4.29
N ALA A 64 2.64 -8.92 4.40
CA ALA A 64 1.46 -8.81 3.56
C ALA A 64 1.84 -8.65 2.09
N GLN A 65 1.18 -9.39 1.21
CA GLN A 65 1.50 -9.42 -0.22
C GLN A 65 0.55 -8.50 -1.01
N PRO A 66 1.05 -7.45 -1.70
CA PRO A 66 0.21 -6.60 -2.53
C PRO A 66 -0.18 -7.30 -3.84
N THR A 67 -1.37 -7.01 -4.38
CA THR A 67 -1.72 -7.38 -5.75
C THR A 67 -1.02 -6.48 -6.78
N ASN A 68 -0.93 -6.89 -8.05
CA ASN A 68 -0.17 -6.19 -9.09
C ASN A 68 -0.53 -4.69 -9.19
N THR A 69 -1.82 -4.35 -9.22
CA THR A 69 -2.27 -2.95 -9.29
C THR A 69 -1.91 -2.17 -8.03
N VAL A 70 -2.07 -2.77 -6.85
CA VAL A 70 -1.68 -2.14 -5.57
C VAL A 70 -0.17 -1.93 -5.53
N ARG A 71 0.63 -2.86 -6.05
CA ARG A 71 2.08 -2.71 -6.18
C ARG A 71 2.44 -1.50 -7.03
N SER A 72 1.76 -1.30 -8.16
CA SER A 72 1.96 -0.12 -9.01
C SER A 72 1.65 1.17 -8.26
N ILE A 73 0.51 1.24 -7.58
CA ILE A 73 0.11 2.39 -6.77
C ILE A 73 1.13 2.66 -5.65
N PHE A 74 1.63 1.61 -4.98
CA PHE A 74 2.64 1.73 -3.93
C PHE A 74 4.01 2.16 -4.45
N SER A 75 4.35 1.78 -5.67
CA SER A 75 5.58 2.25 -6.33
C SER A 75 5.50 3.74 -6.64
N GLN A 76 4.37 4.20 -7.20
CA GLN A 76 4.15 5.61 -7.54
C GLN A 76 4.12 6.51 -6.31
N ASN A 77 3.64 6.00 -5.18
CA ASN A 77 3.56 6.74 -3.92
C ASN A 77 4.79 6.57 -3.01
N GLY A 78 5.88 5.93 -3.46
CA GLY A 78 7.12 5.80 -2.67
C GLY A 78 7.06 4.80 -1.51
N VAL A 79 5.94 4.08 -1.32
CA VAL A 79 5.77 3.10 -0.23
C VAL A 79 6.75 1.95 -0.35
N LEU A 80 6.99 1.46 -1.57
CA LEU A 80 7.96 0.37 -1.79
C LEU A 80 9.39 0.82 -1.54
N LEU A 81 9.73 2.07 -1.87
CA LEU A 81 11.03 2.65 -1.57
C LEU A 81 11.24 2.74 -0.06
N LYS A 82 10.27 3.31 0.66
CA LYS A 82 10.33 3.39 2.13
C LYS A 82 10.50 2.01 2.77
N LYS A 83 9.77 1.00 2.29
CA LYS A 83 9.93 -0.39 2.73
C LYS A 83 11.35 -0.90 2.52
N HIS A 84 11.94 -0.69 1.34
CA HIS A 84 13.30 -1.12 1.03
C HIS A 84 14.36 -0.46 1.93
N LEU A 85 14.25 0.84 2.16
CA LEU A 85 15.16 1.56 3.04
C LEU A 85 15.10 1.04 4.49
N LEU A 86 13.89 0.79 5.01
CA LEU A 86 13.70 0.20 6.35
C LEU A 86 14.24 -1.22 6.46
N GLU A 87 14.16 -2.04 5.40
CA GLU A 87 14.83 -3.34 5.37
C GLU A 87 16.35 -3.19 5.46
N GLY A 88 16.93 -2.15 4.87
CA GLY A 88 18.34 -1.81 4.99
C GLY A 88 18.73 -1.41 6.42
N VAL A 89 17.90 -0.60 7.08
CA VAL A 89 18.06 -0.24 8.49
C VAL A 89 18.01 -1.48 9.38
N LYS A 90 17.03 -2.37 9.17
CA LYS A 90 16.89 -3.62 9.94
C LYS A 90 18.12 -4.54 9.81
N LYS A 91 18.80 -4.51 8.66
CA LYS A 91 20.02 -5.29 8.41
C LYS A 91 21.29 -4.62 8.96
N GLY A 92 21.20 -3.41 9.52
CA GLY A 92 22.34 -2.65 10.05
C GLY A 92 23.21 -2.01 8.97
N VAL A 93 22.75 -1.99 7.70
CA VAL A 93 23.50 -1.40 6.57
C VAL A 93 23.29 0.11 6.52
N LEU A 94 22.20 0.61 7.11
CA LEU A 94 21.77 2.01 7.03
C LEU A 94 21.35 2.51 8.41
N THR A 95 21.65 3.78 8.72
CA THR A 95 21.11 4.44 9.91
C THR A 95 19.70 4.97 9.63
N ASP A 96 18.91 5.17 10.69
CA ASP A 96 17.55 5.70 10.58
C ASP A 96 17.54 7.11 9.95
N GLU A 97 18.49 7.96 10.35
CA GLU A 97 18.67 9.29 9.79
C GLU A 97 18.95 9.29 8.28
N GLU A 98 19.77 8.34 7.82
CA GLU A 98 20.10 8.22 6.40
C GLU A 98 18.92 7.67 5.59
N CYS A 99 18.13 6.77 6.17
CA CYS A 99 16.85 6.32 5.60
C CYS A 99 15.90 7.51 5.40
N HIS A 100 15.75 8.36 6.42
CA HIS A 100 14.91 9.55 6.33
C HIS A 100 15.41 10.51 5.25
N LYS A 101 16.71 10.82 5.21
CA LYS A 101 17.30 11.70 4.18
C LYS A 101 17.08 11.17 2.76
N ARG A 102 17.34 9.88 2.53
CA ARG A 102 17.14 9.24 1.22
C ARG A 102 15.68 9.21 0.80
N PHE A 103 14.75 9.04 1.75
CA PHE A 103 13.32 9.08 1.47
C PHE A 103 12.81 10.51 1.19
N HIS A 104 13.33 11.52 1.90
CA HIS A 104 12.96 12.91 1.66
C HIS A 104 13.49 13.47 0.33
N GLY A 105 14.59 12.91 -0.19
CA GLY A 105 15.13 13.28 -1.49
C GLY A 105 14.46 12.60 -2.70
N TRP A 106 13.47 11.74 -2.46
CA TRP A 106 12.65 11.09 -3.50
C TRP A 106 11.42 11.93 -3.81
#